data_AF-A0A1I2KXH1-F1
#
_entry.id   AF-A0A1I2KXH1-F1
#
_cell.length_a   1.000
_cell.length_b   1.000
_cell.length_c   1.000
_cell.angle_alpha   90.00
_cell.angle_beta   90.00
_cell.angle_gamma   90.00
#
_symmetry.space_group_name_H-M   'P 1'
#
loop_
_entity.id
_entity.type
_entity.pdbx_description
1 polymer ?
#
loop_
_entity_poly.entity_id
_entity_poly.type
_entity_poly.pdbx_seq_one_letter_code
_entity_poly.pdbx_strand_id
1 'polypeptide(L)'
;MKSTVLDIMEQLKYVVIIYGIVALIHIFSQGTEVKGLLLSTAVSFAMVFIALVLKNFIKKPNLPGFAWATLVSFFLTLPISPLQEFIVNSMGSMSFGLVGLPLVAFAGISVGDQLDVFKKLSWKIVLVSFVVMASTYFFSATIANLVLSTKGMI
;
A
#
# COMPACT_ATOMS: atom_id res chain seq x y z
N MET A 1 -9.03 -22.73 14.41
CA MET A 1 -9.45 -22.65 13.00
C MET A 1 -10.71 -21.81 12.81
N LYS A 2 -11.80 -22.05 13.57
CA LYS A 2 -13.04 -21.26 13.45
C LYS A 2 -12.86 -19.76 13.74
N SER A 3 -12.08 -19.36 14.76
CA SER A 3 -11.83 -17.92 15.02
C SER A 3 -10.98 -17.27 13.92
N THR A 4 -9.92 -17.95 13.45
CA THR A 4 -9.04 -17.45 12.38
C THR A 4 -9.80 -17.17 11.09
N VAL A 5 -10.76 -18.04 10.73
CA VAL A 5 -11.60 -17.81 9.54
C VAL A 5 -12.51 -16.60 9.73
N LEU A 6 -13.07 -16.40 10.93
CA LEU A 6 -13.87 -15.21 11.24
C LEU A 6 -13.03 -13.93 11.15
N ASP A 7 -11.81 -13.94 11.69
CA ASP A 7 -10.88 -12.80 11.62
C ASP A 7 -10.52 -12.45 10.16
N ILE A 8 -10.29 -13.46 9.32
CA ILE A 8 -10.05 -13.28 7.88
C ILE A 8 -11.28 -12.69 7.20
N MET A 9 -12.47 -13.22 7.48
CA MET A 9 -13.71 -12.71 6.89
C MET A 9 -13.98 -11.26 7.27
N GLU A 10 -13.72 -10.89 8.52
CA GLU A 10 -13.86 -9.51 8.99
C GLU A 10 -12.85 -8.58 8.30
N GLN A 11 -11.57 -8.96 8.25
CA GLN A 11 -10.53 -8.21 7.53
C GLN A 11 -10.91 -8.04 6.05
N LEU A 12 -11.41 -9.10 5.42
CA LEU A 12 -11.78 -9.11 4.00
C LEU A 12 -12.93 -8.12 3.71
N LYS A 13 -13.90 -7.97 4.61
CA LYS A 13 -14.98 -6.97 4.46
C LYS A 13 -14.41 -5.57 4.32
N TYR A 14 -13.48 -5.19 5.20
CA TYR A 14 -12.83 -3.88 5.12
C TYR A 14 -12.02 -3.71 3.83
N VAL A 15 -11.28 -4.76 3.42
CA VAL A 15 -10.53 -4.75 2.16
C VAL A 15 -11.45 -4.51 0.98
N VAL A 16 -12.57 -5.22 0.88
CA VAL A 16 -13.53 -5.06 -0.22
C VAL A 16 -14.11 -3.64 -0.27
N ILE A 17 -14.45 -3.07 0.90
CA ILE A 17 -14.93 -1.68 0.97
C ILE A 17 -13.88 -0.70 0.44
N ILE A 18 -12.63 -0.84 0.89
CA ILE A 18 -11.52 0.03 0.44
C ILE A 18 -11.29 -0.10 -1.06
N TYR A 19 -11.29 -1.33 -1.60
CA TYR A 19 -11.18 -1.57 -3.03
C TYR A 19 -12.34 -0.95 -3.82
N GLY A 20 -13.55 -0.98 -3.28
CA GLY A 20 -14.70 -0.28 -3.87
C GLY A 20 -14.45 1.23 -3.98
N ILE A 21 -13.95 1.86 -2.91
CA ILE A 21 -13.60 3.29 -2.92
C ILE A 21 -12.49 3.57 -3.95
N VAL A 22 -11.44 2.75 -3.98
CA VAL A 22 -10.33 2.90 -4.94
C VAL A 22 -10.82 2.77 -6.38
N ALA A 23 -11.69 1.80 -6.66
CA ALA A 23 -12.26 1.61 -7.99
C ALA A 23 -13.10 2.82 -8.44
N LEU A 24 -13.95 3.36 -7.55
CA LEU A 24 -14.71 4.57 -7.84
C LEU A 24 -13.80 5.76 -8.16
N ILE A 25 -12.75 5.98 -7.35
CA ILE A 25 -11.78 7.05 -7.58
C ILE A 25 -11.13 6.93 -8.97
N HIS A 26 -10.76 5.72 -9.40
CA HIS A 26 -10.15 5.50 -10.72
C HIS A 26 -11.11 5.76 -11.89
N ILE A 27 -12.38 5.40 -11.73
CA ILE A 27 -13.43 5.63 -12.73
C ILE A 27 -13.68 7.14 -12.85
N PHE A 28 -13.87 7.84 -11.73
CA PHE A 28 -14.19 9.27 -11.74
C PHE A 28 -13.00 10.17 -12.07
N SER A 29 -11.77 9.81 -11.68
CA SER A 29 -10.61 10.68 -11.86
C SER A 29 -9.97 10.58 -13.25
N GLN A 30 -9.86 9.38 -13.83
CA GLN A 30 -9.11 9.16 -15.07
C GLN A 30 -9.97 8.64 -16.22
N GLY A 31 -11.26 8.35 -16.00
CA GLY A 31 -12.10 7.73 -17.02
C GLY A 31 -11.54 6.38 -17.50
N THR A 32 -10.84 5.68 -16.60
CA THR A 32 -10.08 4.46 -16.91
C THR A 32 -11.00 3.38 -17.50
N GLU A 33 -10.51 2.64 -18.51
CA GLU A 33 -11.24 1.51 -19.06
C GLU A 33 -11.57 0.49 -17.96
N VAL A 34 -12.87 0.20 -17.81
CA VAL A 34 -13.39 -0.64 -16.71
C VAL A 34 -12.80 -2.05 -16.75
N LYS A 35 -12.55 -2.60 -17.94
CA LYS A 35 -12.00 -3.96 -18.11
C LYS A 35 -10.57 -4.06 -17.59
N GLY A 36 -9.71 -3.10 -17.92
CA GLY A 36 -8.34 -3.03 -17.44
C GLY A 36 -8.28 -2.83 -15.92
N LEU A 37 -9.09 -1.90 -15.41
CA LEU A 37 -9.20 -1.64 -13.97
C LEU A 37 -9.67 -2.88 -13.19
N LEU A 38 -10.63 -3.64 -13.73
CA LEU A 38 -11.12 -4.87 -13.12
C LEU A 38 -10.01 -5.92 -13.01
N LEU A 39 -9.20 -6.07 -14.05
CA LEU A 39 -8.05 -6.98 -14.04
C LEU A 39 -7.02 -6.55 -12.98
N SER A 40 -6.60 -5.28 -12.96
CA SER A 40 -5.66 -4.77 -11.95
C SER A 40 -6.19 -4.94 -10.53
N THR A 41 -7.49 -4.70 -10.34
CA THR A 41 -8.18 -4.87 -9.06
C THR A 41 -8.19 -6.34 -8.64
N ALA A 42 -8.52 -7.26 -9.53
CA ALA A 42 -8.56 -8.68 -9.23
C ALA A 42 -7.16 -9.24 -8.89
N VAL A 43 -6.14 -8.86 -9.65
CA VAL A 43 -4.76 -9.31 -9.42
C VAL A 43 -4.24 -8.78 -8.09
N SER A 44 -4.40 -7.48 -7.81
CA SER A 44 -3.98 -6.92 -6.53
C SER A 44 -4.78 -7.49 -5.35
N PHE A 45 -6.08 -7.72 -5.50
CA PHE A 45 -6.91 -8.34 -4.48
C PHE A 45 -6.45 -9.77 -4.16
N ALA A 46 -6.07 -10.56 -5.17
CA ALA A 46 -5.52 -11.90 -4.97
C ALA A 46 -4.23 -11.86 -4.13
N MET A 47 -3.33 -10.90 -4.40
CA MET A 47 -2.10 -10.73 -3.59
C MET A 47 -2.43 -10.33 -2.14
N VAL A 48 -3.38 -9.42 -1.94
CA VAL A 48 -3.84 -9.03 -0.59
C VAL A 48 -4.49 -10.21 0.13
N PHE A 49 -5.29 -11.02 -0.57
CA PHE A 49 -5.91 -12.21 0.01
C PHE A 49 -4.85 -13.22 0.49
N ILE A 50 -3.84 -13.51 -0.33
CA ILE A 50 -2.71 -14.37 0.04
C ILE A 50 -2.00 -13.79 1.28
N ALA A 51 -1.77 -12.48 1.32
CA ALA A 51 -1.15 -11.82 2.46
C ALA A 51 -1.98 -11.91 3.75
N LEU A 52 -3.31 -11.78 3.66
CA LEU A 52 -4.20 -11.95 4.81
C LEU A 52 -4.18 -13.39 5.33
N VAL A 53 -4.18 -14.37 4.42
CA VAL A 53 -4.01 -15.77 4.81
C VAL A 53 -2.67 -15.95 5.52
N LEU A 54 -1.56 -15.50 4.93
CA LEU A 54 -0.24 -15.61 5.53
C LEU A 54 -0.14 -14.93 6.90
N LYS A 55 -0.68 -13.71 7.05
CA LYS A 55 -0.74 -13.00 8.34
C LYS A 55 -1.41 -13.83 9.44
N ASN A 56 -2.54 -14.47 9.12
CA ASN A 56 -3.35 -15.17 10.11
C ASN A 56 -2.82 -16.60 10.41
N PHE A 57 -2.02 -17.17 9.52
CA PHE A 57 -1.36 -18.47 9.72
C PHE A 57 0.06 -18.34 10.31
N ILE A 58 0.83 -17.36 9.87
CA ILE A 58 2.20 -17.10 10.34
C ILE A 58 2.14 -16.12 11.51
N LYS A 59 2.10 -16.66 12.72
CA LYS A 59 2.00 -15.87 13.95
C LYS A 59 3.30 -15.18 14.37
N LYS A 60 4.45 -15.56 13.78
CA LYS A 60 5.77 -15.01 14.09
C LYS A 60 6.58 -14.84 12.80
N PRO A 61 7.12 -13.64 12.53
CA PRO A 61 6.93 -12.38 13.26
C PRO A 61 5.49 -11.85 13.19
N ASN A 62 5.02 -11.16 14.25
CA ASN A 62 3.69 -10.55 14.27
C ASN A 62 3.69 -9.24 13.46
N LEU A 63 3.76 -9.38 12.14
CA LEU A 63 3.74 -8.26 11.22
C LEU A 63 2.31 -7.81 10.94
N PRO A 64 2.09 -6.49 10.78
CA PRO A 64 0.78 -5.98 10.38
C PRO A 64 0.41 -6.47 8.98
N GLY A 65 -0.89 -6.48 8.67
CA GLY A 65 -1.39 -7.01 7.39
C GLY A 65 -0.80 -6.32 6.17
N PHE A 66 -0.55 -5.01 6.24
CA PHE A 66 0.07 -4.28 5.12
C PHE A 66 1.50 -4.76 4.85
N ALA A 67 2.27 -5.10 5.89
CA ALA A 67 3.64 -5.59 5.72
C ALA A 67 3.66 -6.96 5.02
N TRP A 68 2.71 -7.84 5.35
CA TRP A 68 2.51 -9.08 4.61
C TRP A 68 2.12 -8.82 3.15
N ALA A 69 1.24 -7.85 2.88
CA ALA A 69 0.84 -7.49 1.52
C ALA A 69 2.02 -6.96 0.69
N THR A 70 2.88 -6.12 1.29
CA THR A 70 4.11 -5.64 0.66
C THR A 70 5.07 -6.80 0.37
N LEU A 71 5.31 -7.70 1.33
CA LEU A 71 6.21 -8.84 1.14
C LEU A 71 5.73 -9.76 0.03
N VAL A 72 4.45 -10.16 0.05
CA VAL A 72 3.85 -11.02 -0.98
C VAL A 72 3.99 -10.37 -2.35
N SER A 73 3.59 -9.11 -2.49
CA SER A 73 3.65 -8.40 -3.76
C SER A 73 5.09 -8.27 -4.26
N PHE A 74 6.04 -7.98 -3.35
CA PHE A 74 7.46 -7.89 -3.67
C PHE A 74 8.00 -9.22 -4.22
N PHE A 75 7.81 -10.34 -3.50
CA PHE A 75 8.31 -11.63 -3.95
C PHE A 75 7.67 -12.10 -5.27
N LEU A 76 6.37 -11.84 -5.47
CA LEU A 76 5.68 -12.22 -6.69
C LEU A 76 6.08 -11.37 -7.91
N THR A 77 6.63 -10.17 -7.70
CA THR A 77 7.09 -9.25 -8.75
C THR A 77 8.61 -9.19 -8.90
N LEU A 78 9.36 -10.06 -8.21
CA LEU A 78 10.79 -10.24 -8.47
C LEU A 78 11.03 -10.84 -9.86
N PRO A 79 12.16 -10.54 -10.51
CA PRO A 79 12.50 -11.09 -11.82
C PRO A 79 12.64 -12.62 -11.85
N ILE A 80 12.79 -13.25 -10.69
CA ILE A 80 12.85 -14.71 -10.55
C ILE A 80 11.46 -15.37 -10.49
N SER A 81 10.39 -14.58 -10.31
CA SER A 81 9.03 -15.08 -10.20
C SER A 81 8.43 -15.34 -11.59
N PRO A 82 7.86 -16.55 -11.85
CA PRO A 82 7.24 -16.85 -13.13
C PRO A 82 5.95 -16.04 -13.38
N LEU A 83 5.39 -15.42 -12.35
CA LEU A 83 4.17 -14.60 -12.45
C LEU A 83 4.47 -13.11 -12.62
N GLN A 84 5.75 -12.72 -12.60
CA GLN A 84 6.18 -11.32 -12.60
C GLN A 84 5.58 -10.52 -13.76
N GLU A 85 5.80 -10.97 -15.00
CA GLU A 85 5.39 -10.26 -16.20
C GLU A 85 3.86 -10.08 -16.25
N PHE A 86 3.11 -11.14 -15.94
CA PHE A 86 1.65 -11.08 -15.87
C PHE A 86 1.17 -10.06 -14.83
N ILE A 87 1.73 -10.08 -13.61
CA ILE A 87 1.32 -9.17 -12.54
C ILE A 87 1.65 -7.73 -12.92
N VAL A 88 2.87 -7.44 -13.35
CA VAL A 88 3.31 -6.09 -13.70
C VAL A 88 2.48 -5.52 -14.85
N ASN A 89 2.25 -6.30 -15.91
CA ASN A 89 1.42 -5.88 -17.04
C ASN A 89 -0.05 -5.67 -16.64
N SER A 90 -0.58 -6.54 -15.77
CA SER A 90 -1.96 -6.42 -15.27
C SER A 90 -2.17 -5.19 -14.40
N MET A 91 -1.12 -4.62 -13.80
CA MET A 91 -1.22 -3.42 -12.98
C MET A 91 -1.25 -2.11 -13.75
N GLY A 92 -1.06 -2.13 -15.08
CA GLY A 92 -0.93 -0.92 -15.91
C GLY A 92 -2.15 0.02 -15.91
N SER A 93 -3.35 -0.48 -15.59
CA SER A 93 -4.58 0.32 -15.51
C SER A 93 -4.84 0.94 -14.13
N MET A 94 -4.01 0.64 -13.12
CA MET A 94 -4.15 1.22 -11.78
C MET A 94 -3.10 2.30 -11.56
N SER A 95 -3.55 3.52 -11.28
CA SER A 95 -2.68 4.63 -10.91
C SER A 95 -2.34 4.55 -9.43
N PHE A 96 -1.08 4.32 -9.10
CA PHE A 96 -0.62 4.25 -7.71
C PHE A 96 -0.98 5.51 -6.91
N GLY A 97 -0.93 6.70 -7.53
CA GLY A 97 -1.30 7.96 -6.88
C GLY A 97 -2.76 8.00 -6.42
N LEU A 98 -3.67 7.43 -7.20
CA LEU A 98 -5.10 7.40 -6.88
C LEU A 98 -5.44 6.40 -5.76
N VAL A 99 -4.66 5.31 -5.66
CA VAL A 99 -4.78 4.36 -4.54
C VAL A 99 -4.41 5.02 -3.20
N GLY A 100 -3.57 6.05 -3.21
CA GLY A 100 -3.17 6.79 -2.01
C GLY A 100 -4.27 7.70 -1.44
N LEU A 101 -5.30 8.05 -2.20
CA LEU A 101 -6.31 9.02 -1.76
C LEU A 101 -7.12 8.54 -0.53
N PRO A 102 -7.68 7.31 -0.49
CA PRO A 102 -8.33 6.80 0.71
C PRO A 102 -7.37 6.69 1.89
N LEU A 103 -6.11 6.32 1.65
CA LEU A 103 -5.10 6.19 2.70
C LEU A 103 -4.87 7.54 3.40
N VAL A 104 -4.67 8.62 2.63
CA VAL A 104 -4.48 9.97 3.18
C VAL A 104 -5.75 10.45 3.87
N ALA A 105 -6.93 10.15 3.33
CA ALA A 105 -8.20 10.48 3.97
C ALA A 105 -8.35 9.79 5.34
N PHE A 106 -8.10 8.48 5.43
CA PHE A 106 -8.16 7.74 6.69
C PHE A 106 -7.07 8.17 7.68
N ALA A 107 -5.87 8.47 7.20
CA ALA A 107 -4.81 9.05 8.04
C ALA A 107 -5.24 10.40 8.63
N GLY A 108 -5.85 11.27 7.81
CA GLY A 108 -6.41 12.55 8.26
C GLY A 108 -7.49 12.39 9.31
N ILE A 109 -8.44 11.45 9.12
CA ILE A 109 -9.48 11.14 10.10
C ILE A 109 -8.87 10.62 11.41
N SER A 110 -7.89 9.71 11.33
CA SER A 110 -7.21 9.15 12.49
C SER A 110 -6.42 10.21 13.28
N VAL A 111 -5.84 11.20 12.60
CA VAL A 111 -5.16 12.33 13.25
C VAL A 111 -6.18 13.30 13.86
N GLY A 112 -7.30 13.53 13.18
CA GLY A 112 -8.40 14.36 13.66
C GLY A 112 -9.03 13.86 14.96
N ASP A 113 -9.01 12.56 15.21
CA ASP A 113 -9.48 11.97 16.48
C ASP A 113 -8.50 12.22 17.65
N GLN A 114 -7.23 12.54 17.36
CA GLN A 114 -6.17 12.71 18.36
C GLN A 114 -5.71 14.17 18.50
N LEU A 115 -6.58 15.13 18.19
CA LEU A 115 -6.24 16.56 18.21
C LEU A 115 -5.75 17.04 19.58
N ASP A 116 -6.25 16.49 20.68
CA ASP A 116 -5.82 16.88 22.02
C ASP A 116 -4.38 16.46 22.34
N VAL A 117 -3.91 15.36 21.77
CA VAL A 117 -2.50 14.95 21.84
C VAL A 117 -1.65 15.87 20.96
N PHE A 118 -2.13 16.20 19.76
CA PHE A 118 -1.44 17.13 18.86
C PHE A 118 -1.27 18.54 19.46
N LYS A 119 -2.25 19.04 20.21
CA LYS A 119 -2.13 20.33 20.92
C LYS A 119 -0.95 20.34 21.89
N LYS A 120 -0.70 19.23 22.60
CA LYS A 120 0.46 19.09 23.51
C LYS A 120 1.80 19.13 22.78
N LEU A 121 1.84 18.65 21.53
CA LEU A 121 3.03 18.72 20.68
C LEU A 121 3.25 20.13 20.09
N SER A 122 2.18 20.92 19.96
CA SER A 122 2.21 22.34 19.55
C SER A 122 3.00 22.54 18.24
N TRP A 123 3.67 23.69 18.05
CA TRP A 123 4.38 24.02 16.82
C TRP A 123 5.54 23.06 16.47
N LYS A 124 6.07 22.33 17.47
CA LYS A 124 7.22 21.43 17.29
C LYS A 124 6.94 20.32 16.28
N ILE A 125 5.69 19.86 16.17
CA ILE A 125 5.32 18.80 15.22
C ILE A 125 5.51 19.24 13.76
N VAL A 126 5.33 20.54 13.46
CA VAL A 126 5.51 21.07 12.11
C VAL A 126 6.99 20.99 11.72
N LEU A 127 7.88 21.45 12.61
CA LEU A 127 9.32 21.37 12.39
C LEU A 127 9.80 19.91 12.28
N VAL A 128 9.33 19.03 13.17
CA VAL A 128 9.65 17.60 13.10
C VAL A 128 9.16 16.99 11.79
N SER A 129 7.98 17.35 11.30
CA SER A 129 7.45 16.88 10.01
C SER A 129 8.34 17.28 8.83
N PHE A 130 8.82 18.54 8.80
CA PHE A 130 9.77 18.98 7.78
C PHE A 130 11.09 18.20 7.85
N VAL A 131 11.65 18.01 9.05
CA VAL A 131 12.89 17.24 9.24
C VAL A 131 12.71 15.78 8.78
N VAL A 132 11.58 15.14 9.14
CA VAL A 132 11.29 13.74 8.77
C VAL A 132 11.09 13.60 7.26
N MET A 133 10.30 14.49 6.64
CA MET A 133 10.09 14.47 5.19
C MET A 133 11.38 14.72 4.41
N ALA A 134 12.15 15.73 4.81
CA ALA A 134 13.44 16.03 4.20
C ALA A 134 14.40 14.85 4.34
N SER A 135 14.54 14.29 5.54
CA SER A 135 15.45 13.16 5.80
C SER A 135 15.06 11.93 4.98
N THR A 136 13.78 11.59 4.92
CA THR A 136 13.28 10.43 4.14
C THR A 136 13.54 10.63 2.65
N TYR A 137 13.29 11.83 2.13
CA TYR A 137 13.52 12.16 0.73
C TYR A 137 15.02 12.14 0.38
N PHE A 138 15.86 12.88 1.12
CA PHE A 138 17.30 12.98 0.85
C PHE A 138 17.99 11.62 0.99
N PHE A 139 17.64 10.83 2.00
CA PHE A 139 18.23 9.49 2.18
C PHE A 139 17.85 8.55 1.02
N SER A 140 16.57 8.52 0.64
CA SER A 140 16.10 7.71 -0.49
C SER A 140 16.73 8.14 -1.81
N ALA A 141 16.83 9.45 -2.05
CA ALA A 141 17.48 10.02 -3.24
C ALA A 141 18.98 9.70 -3.27
N THR A 142 19.67 9.76 -2.13
CA THR A 142 21.09 9.42 -2.03
C THR A 142 21.35 7.96 -2.37
N ILE A 143 20.55 7.03 -1.83
CA ILE A 143 20.63 5.60 -2.16
C ILE A 143 20.35 5.38 -3.65
N ALA A 144 19.30 6.01 -4.18
CA ALA A 144 18.97 5.90 -5.61
C ALA A 144 20.13 6.41 -6.48
N ASN A 145 20.69 7.58 -6.17
CA ASN A 145 21.80 8.16 -6.90
C ASN A 145 23.04 7.26 -6.88
N LEU A 146 23.38 6.68 -5.73
CA LEU A 146 24.49 5.75 -5.59
C LEU A 146 24.30 4.48 -6.44
N VAL A 147 23.11 3.89 -6.39
CA VAL A 147 22.80 2.67 -7.16
C VAL A 147 22.73 2.94 -8.66
N LEU A 148 22.18 4.08 -9.07
CA LEU A 148 22.10 4.45 -10.49
C LEU A 148 23.48 4.82 -11.06
N SER A 149 24.32 5.52 -10.29
CA SER A 149 25.68 5.88 -10.68
C SER A 149 26.60 4.66 -10.78
N THR A 150 26.52 3.72 -9.84
CA THR A 150 27.25 2.44 -9.93
C THR A 150 26.82 1.58 -11.12
N LYS A 151 25.58 1.75 -11.61
CA LYS A 151 25.08 1.13 -12.84
C LYS A 151 25.36 1.95 -14.10
N GLY A 152 26.00 3.12 -14.00
CA GLY A 152 26.31 4.00 -15.12
C GLY A 152 25.10 4.62 -15.82
N MET A 153 23.93 4.67 -15.15
CA MET A 153 22.72 5.27 -15.71
C MET A 153 22.67 6.80 -15.52
N ILE A 154 23.48 7.32 -14.59
CA ILE A 154 23.75 8.75 -14.34
C ILE A 154 25.20 8.94 -13.88
#